data_AF-A0A7C1PH48-F1
#
_entry.id   AF-A0A7C1PH48-F1
#
_cell.length_a   1.000
_cell.length_b   1.000
_cell.length_c   1.000
_cell.angle_alpha   90.00
_cell.angle_beta   90.00
_cell.angle_gamma   90.00
#
_symmetry.space_group_name_H-M   'P 1'
#
loop_
_entity.id
_entity.type
_entity.pdbx_description
1 polymer ?
#
loop_
_entity_poly.entity_id
_entity_poly.type
_entity_poly.pdbx_seq_one_letter_code
_entity_poly.pdbx_strand_id
1 'polypeptide(L)'
;DPVAVSEYVTTTTHKTLGGPRSGVIICRQEHARAVDKAIFPGLQGGPLVHVIAGKAVCFKLAATEEFRERQQQTIDNAALLAQRLQEGGITLVSGGTDNHLILADLTDIGITGIEAEDRLEQVGITVNKNAVPFDQLPPTVTSGIRLGTPAVTTRGFREAEMDEVAGILLGALNPHVSADEIARLRRRTEELLAGFPLYPYL
;
A
#
# COMPACT_ATOMS: atom_id res chain seq x y z
N ASP A 1 9.35 -10.57 -13.60
CA ASP A 1 10.59 -9.84 -13.27
C ASP A 1 10.91 -8.87 -14.42
N PRO A 2 10.86 -7.54 -14.19
CA PRO A 2 11.17 -6.56 -15.23
C PRO A 2 12.67 -6.50 -15.59
N VAL A 3 13.58 -6.92 -14.71
CA VAL A 3 15.04 -6.80 -14.92
C VAL A 3 15.49 -7.61 -16.14
N ALA A 4 14.94 -8.80 -16.33
CA ALA A 4 15.30 -9.68 -17.43
C ALA A 4 14.92 -9.12 -18.82
N VAL A 5 13.89 -8.28 -18.89
CA VAL A 5 13.25 -7.85 -20.15
C VAL A 5 13.33 -6.34 -20.39
N SER A 6 14.01 -5.59 -19.53
CA SER A 6 14.16 -4.13 -19.65
C SER A 6 15.64 -3.72 -19.75
N GLU A 7 15.89 -2.62 -20.45
CA GLU A 7 17.22 -1.98 -20.53
C GLU A 7 17.55 -1.21 -19.24
N TYR A 8 16.51 -0.62 -18.63
CA TYR A 8 16.56 0.14 -17.38
C TYR A 8 15.40 -0.24 -16.48
N VAL A 9 15.66 -0.40 -15.19
CA VAL A 9 14.66 -0.56 -14.14
C VAL A 9 14.97 0.44 -13.03
N THR A 10 13.99 1.28 -12.70
CA THR A 10 14.10 2.21 -11.57
C THR A 10 13.15 1.78 -10.47
N THR A 11 13.56 1.99 -9.22
CA THR A 11 12.71 1.64 -8.08
C THR A 11 13.00 2.50 -6.86
N THR A 12 11.99 2.66 -6.01
CA THR A 12 12.13 3.23 -4.67
C THR A 12 12.40 2.14 -3.64
N THR A 13 13.14 2.47 -2.59
CA THR A 13 13.55 1.49 -1.56
C THR A 13 12.66 1.44 -0.32
N HIS A 14 11.65 2.31 -0.20
CA HIS A 14 10.84 2.50 1.03
C HIS A 14 9.42 1.93 0.99
N LYS A 15 8.99 1.39 -0.15
CA LYS A 15 7.62 0.84 -0.30
C LYS A 15 7.60 -0.62 0.15
N THR A 16 7.25 -1.54 -0.73
CA THR A 16 7.26 -2.99 -0.48
C THR A 16 8.63 -3.52 -0.05
N LEU A 17 9.72 -2.82 -0.37
CA LEU A 17 11.07 -3.19 0.07
C LEU A 17 11.36 -2.84 1.55
N GLY A 18 10.60 -1.93 2.16
CA GLY A 18 10.69 -1.62 3.60
C GLY A 18 11.97 -0.89 4.07
N GLY A 19 12.74 -0.30 3.15
CA GLY A 19 13.97 0.43 3.43
C GLY A 19 13.81 1.95 3.59
N PRO A 20 14.92 2.71 3.56
CA PRO A 20 14.88 4.17 3.68
C PRO A 20 14.29 4.84 2.42
N ARG A 21 13.89 6.11 2.53
CA ARG A 21 13.45 6.90 1.37
C ARG A 21 14.62 7.18 0.42
N SER A 22 14.78 6.32 -0.59
CA SER A 22 15.79 6.46 -1.64
C SER A 22 15.39 5.74 -2.93
N GLY A 23 16.20 5.88 -3.99
CA GLY A 23 16.04 5.21 -5.28
C GLY A 23 17.24 4.34 -5.67
N VAL A 24 17.00 3.46 -6.65
CA VAL A 24 18.00 2.62 -7.33
C VAL A 24 17.70 2.64 -8.83
N ILE A 25 18.76 2.66 -9.64
CA ILE A 25 18.71 2.44 -11.08
C ILE A 25 19.49 1.16 -11.38
N ILE A 26 18.83 0.19 -12.01
CA ILE A 26 19.42 -1.05 -12.51
C ILE A 26 19.41 -0.93 -14.03
N CYS A 27 20.53 -1.21 -14.68
CA CYS A 27 20.63 -1.14 -16.13
C CYS A 27 21.63 -2.17 -16.67
N ARG A 28 21.61 -2.40 -17.98
CA ARG A 28 22.63 -3.18 -18.67
C ARG A 28 24.00 -2.49 -18.56
N GLN A 29 25.07 -3.28 -18.52
CA GLN A 29 26.44 -2.80 -18.29
C GLN A 29 26.89 -1.73 -19.30
N GLU A 30 26.45 -1.82 -20.55
CA GLU A 30 26.73 -0.85 -21.61
C GLU A 30 26.18 0.56 -21.33
N HIS A 31 25.15 0.68 -20.49
CA HIS A 31 24.55 1.96 -20.11
C HIS A 31 25.10 2.54 -18.80
N ALA A 32 25.83 1.75 -18.01
CA ALA A 32 26.24 2.11 -16.64
C ALA A 32 26.97 3.46 -16.58
N ARG A 33 27.95 3.69 -17.47
CA ARG A 33 28.71 4.94 -17.50
C ARG A 33 27.85 6.16 -17.84
N ALA A 34 26.85 6.00 -18.69
CA ALA A 34 25.93 7.08 -19.05
C ALA A 34 25.01 7.43 -17.88
N VAL A 35 24.48 6.41 -17.18
CA VAL A 35 23.67 6.58 -15.97
C VAL A 35 24.45 7.26 -14.87
N ASP A 36 25.66 6.77 -14.55
CA ASP A 36 26.49 7.35 -13.49
C ASP A 36 26.78 8.83 -13.77
N LYS A 37 27.17 9.17 -15.00
CA LYS A 37 27.44 10.55 -15.42
C LYS A 37 26.19 11.44 -15.32
N ALA A 38 25.02 10.92 -15.65
CA ALA A 38 23.76 11.65 -15.55
C ALA A 38 23.40 11.96 -14.09
N ILE A 39 23.63 11.02 -13.16
CA ILE A 39 23.41 11.25 -11.73
C ILE A 39 24.45 12.21 -11.16
N PHE A 40 25.73 11.95 -11.41
CA PHE A 40 26.83 12.80 -10.96
C PHE A 40 27.92 12.86 -12.06
N PRO A 41 28.32 14.06 -12.52
CA PRO A 41 28.02 15.39 -11.98
C PRO A 41 26.75 16.05 -12.56
N GLY A 42 25.87 15.31 -13.23
CA GLY A 42 24.72 15.88 -13.95
C GLY A 42 23.62 16.47 -13.05
N LEU A 43 22.90 15.62 -12.34
CA LEU A 43 21.67 16.01 -11.61
C LEU A 43 21.89 16.26 -10.12
N GLN A 44 22.78 15.51 -9.48
CA GLN A 44 22.98 15.54 -8.03
C GLN A 44 24.40 15.97 -7.66
N GLY A 45 24.55 16.43 -6.43
CA GLY A 45 25.85 16.72 -5.80
C GLY A 45 26.36 15.55 -4.95
N GLY A 46 26.78 15.85 -3.72
CA GLY A 46 27.32 14.85 -2.80
C GLY A 46 26.30 13.75 -2.42
N PRO A 47 26.71 12.47 -2.35
CA PRO A 47 25.81 11.38 -2.01
C PRO A 47 25.43 11.37 -0.53
N LEU A 48 24.20 10.95 -0.23
CA LEU A 48 23.73 10.73 1.14
C LEU A 48 24.22 9.37 1.68
N VAL A 49 25.46 9.32 2.16
CA VAL A 49 26.14 8.07 2.55
C VAL A 49 25.38 7.31 3.66
N HIS A 50 24.73 8.01 4.59
CA HIS A 50 23.89 7.40 5.62
C HIS A 50 22.66 6.68 5.02
N VAL A 51 22.07 7.21 3.94
CA VAL A 51 20.98 6.54 3.22
C VAL A 51 21.49 5.34 2.43
N ILE A 52 22.70 5.42 1.87
CA ILE A 52 23.35 4.28 1.19
C ILE A 52 23.57 3.13 2.18
N ALA A 53 24.04 3.42 3.40
CA ALA A 53 24.15 2.41 4.46
C ALA A 53 22.80 1.78 4.80
N GLY A 54 21.74 2.58 4.95
CA GLY A 54 20.38 2.07 5.15
C GLY A 54 19.86 1.19 4.01
N LYS A 55 20.19 1.51 2.76
CA LYS A 55 19.88 0.65 1.60
C LYS A 55 20.59 -0.69 1.68
N ALA A 56 21.87 -0.71 2.07
CA ALA A 56 22.62 -1.96 2.20
C ALA A 56 21.99 -2.89 3.25
N VAL A 57 21.55 -2.35 4.39
CA VAL A 57 20.81 -3.11 5.41
C VAL A 57 19.48 -3.62 4.84
N CYS A 58 18.72 -2.75 4.17
CA CYS A 58 17.46 -3.11 3.52
C CYS A 58 17.64 -4.27 2.52
N PHE A 59 18.64 -4.22 1.63
CA PHE A 59 18.89 -5.30 0.67
C PHE A 59 19.31 -6.60 1.34
N LYS A 60 20.07 -6.53 2.43
CA LYS A 60 20.43 -7.71 3.22
C LYS A 60 19.17 -8.37 3.81
N LEU A 61 18.24 -7.59 4.36
CA LEU A 61 16.96 -8.10 4.88
C LEU A 61 16.09 -8.64 3.74
N ALA A 62 16.03 -7.94 2.61
CA ALA A 62 15.24 -8.35 1.44
C ALA A 62 15.69 -9.67 0.80
N ALA A 63 16.93 -10.10 1.06
CA ALA A 63 17.48 -11.37 0.58
C ALA A 63 17.17 -12.56 1.50
N THR A 64 16.46 -12.35 2.61
CA THR A 64 16.14 -13.41 3.59
C THR A 64 14.87 -14.18 3.20
N GLU A 65 14.74 -15.42 3.69
CA GLU A 65 13.51 -16.20 3.52
C GLU A 65 12.34 -15.58 4.28
N GLU A 66 12.56 -15.04 5.48
CA GLU A 66 11.55 -14.30 6.25
C GLU A 66 10.95 -13.14 5.45
N PHE A 67 11.78 -12.39 4.72
CA PHE A 67 11.28 -11.34 3.84
C PHE A 67 10.42 -11.93 2.72
N ARG A 68 10.85 -13.03 2.09
CA ARG A 68 10.05 -13.71 1.04
C ARG A 68 8.70 -14.17 1.59
N GLU A 69 8.66 -14.82 2.75
CA GLU A 69 7.43 -15.25 3.41
C GLU A 69 6.49 -14.07 3.68
N ARG A 70 7.04 -12.95 4.19
CA ARG A 70 6.26 -11.72 4.39
C ARG A 70 5.73 -11.13 3.08
N GLN A 71 6.48 -11.20 1.97
CA GLN A 71 6.00 -10.76 0.67
C GLN A 71 4.86 -11.65 0.16
N GLN A 72 4.91 -12.96 0.40
CA GLN A 72 3.79 -13.85 0.09
C GLN A 72 2.56 -13.50 0.92
N GLN A 73 2.70 -13.35 2.24
CA GLN A 73 1.60 -12.92 3.12
C GLN A 73 1.02 -11.55 2.71
N THR A 74 1.83 -10.65 2.15
CA THR A 74 1.36 -9.36 1.64
C THR A 74 0.37 -9.55 0.48
N ILE A 75 0.68 -10.48 -0.43
CA ILE A 75 -0.19 -10.83 -1.55
C ILE A 75 -1.44 -11.56 -1.06
N ASP A 76 -1.28 -12.53 -0.16
CA ASP A 76 -2.40 -13.32 0.39
C ASP A 76 -3.40 -12.41 1.13
N ASN A 77 -2.90 -11.49 1.95
CA ASN A 77 -3.71 -10.48 2.62
C ASN A 77 -4.45 -9.57 1.63
N ALA A 78 -3.82 -9.20 0.52
CA ALA A 78 -4.44 -8.35 -0.50
C ALA A 78 -5.52 -9.10 -1.28
N ALA A 79 -5.29 -10.37 -1.60
CA ALA A 79 -6.26 -11.23 -2.27
C ALA A 79 -7.50 -11.46 -1.38
N LEU A 80 -7.30 -11.77 -0.09
CA LEU A 80 -8.40 -11.92 0.87
C LEU A 80 -9.20 -10.62 1.01
N LEU A 81 -8.52 -9.50 1.22
CA LEU A 81 -9.20 -8.21 1.35
C LEU A 81 -10.00 -7.85 0.09
N ALA A 82 -9.45 -8.13 -1.10
CA ALA A 82 -10.15 -7.94 -2.36
C ALA A 82 -11.43 -8.79 -2.42
N GLN A 83 -11.32 -10.08 -2.11
CA GLN A 83 -12.46 -11.00 -2.06
C GLN A 83 -13.54 -10.49 -1.11
N ARG A 84 -13.20 -10.12 0.12
CA ARG A 84 -14.17 -9.65 1.11
C ARG A 84 -14.87 -8.37 0.69
N LEU A 85 -14.15 -7.43 0.07
CA LEU A 85 -14.75 -6.21 -0.45
C LEU A 85 -15.75 -6.50 -1.57
N GLN A 86 -15.42 -7.43 -2.48
CA GLN A 86 -16.35 -7.87 -3.52
C GLN A 86 -17.58 -8.59 -2.95
N GLU A 87 -17.40 -9.47 -1.97
CA GLU A 87 -18.51 -10.11 -1.23
C GLU A 87 -19.42 -9.07 -0.56
N GLY A 88 -18.84 -7.95 -0.11
CA GLY A 88 -19.54 -6.80 0.46
C GLY A 88 -20.14 -5.83 -0.56
N GLY A 89 -20.08 -6.14 -1.86
CA GLY A 89 -20.69 -5.34 -2.93
C GLY A 89 -19.85 -4.16 -3.43
N ILE A 90 -18.56 -4.12 -3.12
CA ILE A 90 -17.64 -3.10 -3.65
C ILE A 90 -17.04 -3.58 -4.98
N THR A 91 -17.16 -2.76 -6.01
CA THR A 91 -16.57 -3.01 -7.32
C THR A 91 -15.06 -2.77 -7.28
N LEU A 92 -14.27 -3.70 -7.83
CA LEU A 92 -12.82 -3.57 -7.96
C LEU A 92 -12.46 -3.37 -9.43
N VAL A 93 -11.58 -2.42 -9.75
CA VAL A 93 -11.28 -2.01 -11.14
C VAL A 93 -10.83 -3.17 -12.03
N SER A 94 -10.09 -4.14 -11.50
CA SER A 94 -9.64 -5.36 -12.21
C SER A 94 -10.36 -6.63 -11.77
N GLY A 95 -11.42 -6.53 -10.94
CA GLY A 95 -12.11 -7.68 -10.38
C GLY A 95 -11.33 -8.49 -9.33
N GLY A 96 -10.21 -7.97 -8.84
CA GLY A 96 -9.32 -8.62 -7.89
C GLY A 96 -7.94 -7.96 -7.85
N THR A 97 -6.92 -8.68 -7.36
CA THR A 97 -5.52 -8.23 -7.38
C THR A 97 -4.54 -9.39 -7.48
N ASP A 98 -3.45 -9.19 -8.22
CA ASP A 98 -2.30 -10.11 -8.30
C ASP A 98 -1.09 -9.58 -7.50
N ASN A 99 -1.27 -8.51 -6.73
CA ASN A 99 -0.18 -7.82 -6.04
C ASN A 99 -0.61 -7.26 -4.68
N HIS A 100 0.14 -6.28 -4.17
CA HIS A 100 0.03 -5.74 -2.81
C HIS A 100 -1.04 -4.64 -2.63
N LEU A 101 -1.77 -4.27 -3.68
CA LEU A 101 -2.76 -3.19 -3.63
C LEU A 101 -4.08 -3.56 -4.30
N ILE A 102 -5.13 -2.85 -3.92
CA ILE A 102 -6.49 -2.96 -4.46
C ILE A 102 -6.95 -1.56 -4.85
N LEU A 103 -7.60 -1.45 -6.00
CA LEU A 103 -8.27 -0.22 -6.44
C LEU A 103 -9.78 -0.47 -6.44
N ALA A 104 -10.46 0.11 -5.46
CA ALA A 104 -11.90 0.01 -5.27
C ALA A 104 -12.60 1.18 -5.95
N ASP A 105 -13.61 0.88 -6.75
CA ASP A 105 -14.55 1.82 -7.34
C ASP A 105 -15.79 1.91 -6.44
N LEU A 106 -16.10 3.13 -6.02
CA LEU A 106 -17.16 3.42 -5.06
C LEU A 106 -18.42 3.99 -5.74
N THR A 107 -18.41 4.09 -7.08
CA THR A 107 -19.52 4.65 -7.87
C THR A 107 -20.84 3.93 -7.59
N ASP A 108 -20.81 2.59 -7.53
CA ASP A 108 -22.02 1.77 -7.36
C ASP A 108 -22.68 1.92 -5.98
N ILE A 109 -21.90 2.31 -4.97
CA ILE A 109 -22.40 2.60 -3.62
C ILE A 109 -22.66 4.09 -3.39
N GLY A 110 -22.41 4.95 -4.39
CA GLY A 110 -22.80 6.35 -4.36
C GLY A 110 -22.02 7.21 -3.36
N ILE A 111 -20.76 6.85 -3.06
CA ILE A 111 -19.85 7.70 -2.27
C ILE A 111 -18.64 8.08 -3.10
N THR A 112 -18.12 9.27 -2.87
CA THR A 112 -16.90 9.76 -3.52
C THR A 112 -15.64 9.26 -2.80
N GLY A 113 -14.51 9.29 -3.49
CA GLY A 113 -13.21 8.92 -2.91
C GLY A 113 -12.82 9.81 -1.73
N ILE A 114 -13.13 11.11 -1.78
CA ILE A 114 -12.88 12.03 -0.66
C ILE A 114 -13.77 11.72 0.55
N GLU A 115 -15.07 11.43 0.35
CA GLU A 115 -15.95 11.04 1.45
C GLU A 115 -15.51 9.71 2.09
N ALA A 116 -15.05 8.77 1.27
CA ALA A 116 -14.50 7.50 1.76
C ALA A 116 -13.21 7.70 2.56
N GLU A 117 -12.29 8.54 2.08
CA GLU A 117 -11.05 8.91 2.79
C GLU A 117 -11.37 9.51 4.17
N ASP A 118 -12.30 10.47 4.22
CA ASP A 118 -12.69 11.16 5.47
C ASP A 118 -13.41 10.22 6.47
N ARG A 119 -14.28 9.32 5.99
CA ARG A 119 -14.98 8.34 6.85
C ARG A 119 -14.02 7.30 7.39
N LEU A 120 -13.10 6.82 6.56
CA LEU A 120 -12.12 5.82 6.96
C LEU A 120 -11.13 6.38 7.99
N GLU A 121 -10.73 7.65 7.85
CA GLU A 121 -9.93 8.34 8.85
C GLU A 121 -10.64 8.37 10.23
N GLN A 122 -11.95 8.61 10.25
CA GLN A 122 -12.72 8.63 11.50
C GLN A 122 -12.69 7.29 12.24
N VAL A 123 -12.66 6.16 11.52
CA VAL A 123 -12.54 4.82 12.11
C VAL A 123 -11.09 4.36 12.29
N GLY A 124 -10.10 5.23 12.05
CA GLY A 124 -8.68 4.93 12.25
C GLY A 124 -8.01 4.19 11.10
N ILE A 125 -8.59 4.20 9.90
CA ILE A 125 -8.02 3.60 8.69
C ILE A 125 -7.57 4.70 7.73
N THR A 126 -6.27 4.77 7.47
CA THR A 126 -5.72 5.72 6.48
C THR A 126 -5.68 5.08 5.10
N VAL A 127 -6.36 5.70 4.14
CA VAL A 127 -6.33 5.33 2.72
C VAL A 127 -5.96 6.53 1.86
N ASN A 128 -5.94 6.34 0.54
CA ASN A 128 -5.83 7.44 -0.41
C ASN A 128 -6.98 7.37 -1.40
N LYS A 129 -7.72 8.48 -1.56
CA LYS A 129 -8.63 8.66 -2.68
C LYS A 129 -7.86 8.56 -3.99
N ASN A 130 -8.41 7.86 -4.96
CA ASN A 130 -7.71 7.52 -6.20
C ASN A 130 -8.70 7.52 -7.36
N ALA A 131 -8.30 8.14 -8.48
CA ALA A 131 -9.09 8.08 -9.70
C ALA A 131 -9.22 6.63 -10.19
N VAL A 132 -10.37 6.30 -10.75
CA VAL A 132 -10.62 5.02 -11.44
C VAL A 132 -10.56 5.20 -12.96
N PRO A 133 -10.53 4.13 -13.77
CA PRO A 133 -10.62 4.29 -15.23
C PRO A 133 -11.89 5.03 -15.64
N PHE A 134 -11.75 6.02 -16.52
CA PHE A 134 -12.85 6.85 -17.01
C PHE A 134 -13.62 7.62 -15.92
N ASP A 135 -12.95 7.92 -14.80
CA ASP A 135 -13.51 8.69 -13.69
C ASP A 135 -14.13 10.01 -14.18
N GLN A 136 -15.40 10.24 -13.85
CA GLN A 136 -16.14 11.45 -14.20
C GLN A 136 -15.93 12.57 -13.16
N LEU A 137 -15.42 12.24 -11.97
CA LEU A 137 -15.15 13.19 -10.90
C LEU A 137 -13.76 13.82 -11.04
N PRO A 138 -13.57 15.07 -10.57
CA PRO A 138 -12.27 15.73 -10.65
C PRO A 138 -11.23 15.02 -9.76
N PRO A 139 -9.93 15.17 -10.06
CA PRO A 139 -8.84 14.53 -9.29
C PRO A 139 -8.79 14.88 -7.79
N THR A 140 -9.47 15.96 -7.38
CA THR A 140 -9.58 16.38 -5.98
C THR A 140 -10.68 15.63 -5.21
N VAL A 141 -11.60 14.94 -5.90
CA VAL A 141 -12.75 14.23 -5.33
C VAL A 141 -12.62 12.72 -5.61
N THR A 142 -12.47 12.33 -6.88
CA THR A 142 -12.34 10.95 -7.38
C THR A 142 -13.51 10.01 -7.04
N SER A 143 -13.64 8.91 -7.78
CA SER A 143 -14.69 7.90 -7.56
C SER A 143 -14.19 6.62 -6.86
N GLY A 144 -12.93 6.59 -6.43
CA GLY A 144 -12.33 5.38 -5.86
C GLY A 144 -11.35 5.63 -4.71
N ILE A 145 -10.91 4.53 -4.10
CA ILE A 145 -9.85 4.51 -3.09
C ILE A 145 -8.84 3.40 -3.41
N ARG A 146 -7.57 3.65 -3.05
CA ARG A 146 -6.50 2.66 -3.15
C ARG A 146 -6.12 2.14 -1.76
N LEU A 147 -6.20 0.81 -1.63
CA LEU A 147 -5.85 0.08 -0.42
C LEU A 147 -4.55 -0.70 -0.65
N GLY A 148 -3.69 -0.80 0.37
CA GLY A 148 -2.45 -1.56 0.29
C GLY A 148 -2.15 -2.30 1.59
N THR A 149 -1.70 -3.53 1.47
CA THR A 149 -1.43 -4.43 2.61
C THR A 149 0.01 -4.44 3.18
N PRO A 150 1.08 -3.94 2.52
CA PRO A 150 2.45 -4.12 3.03
C PRO A 150 2.69 -3.61 4.46
N ALA A 151 2.06 -2.49 4.83
CA ALA A 151 2.25 -1.87 6.14
C ALA A 151 1.66 -2.74 7.26
N VAL A 152 0.41 -3.20 7.10
CA VAL A 152 -0.26 -4.04 8.09
C VAL A 152 0.33 -5.45 8.14
N THR A 153 0.74 -6.01 6.99
CA THR A 153 1.46 -7.29 6.97
C THR A 153 2.81 -7.19 7.69
N THR A 154 3.54 -6.09 7.52
CA THR A 154 4.81 -5.86 8.26
C THR A 154 4.56 -5.74 9.77
N ARG A 155 3.40 -5.25 10.17
CA ARG A 155 2.97 -5.17 11.57
C ARG A 155 2.53 -6.53 12.14
N GLY A 156 2.38 -7.55 11.30
CA GLY A 156 2.08 -8.93 11.69
C GLY A 156 0.68 -9.41 11.31
N PHE A 157 -0.12 -8.61 10.58
CA PHE A 157 -1.48 -8.99 10.23
C PHE A 157 -1.50 -10.19 9.27
N ARG A 158 -2.42 -11.10 9.52
CA ARG A 158 -2.72 -12.28 8.70
C ARG A 158 -4.21 -12.29 8.34
N GLU A 159 -4.71 -13.42 7.86
CA GLU A 159 -6.05 -13.56 7.28
C GLU A 159 -7.15 -13.13 8.24
N ALA A 160 -7.07 -13.54 9.52
CA ALA A 160 -8.07 -13.21 10.52
C ALA A 160 -8.16 -11.69 10.77
N GLU A 161 -7.02 -11.00 10.85
CA GLU A 161 -6.99 -9.56 11.00
C GLU A 161 -7.47 -8.84 9.73
N MET A 162 -7.15 -9.37 8.55
CA MET A 162 -7.60 -8.80 7.29
C MET A 162 -9.11 -8.95 7.08
N ASP A 163 -9.72 -10.04 7.57
CA ASP A 163 -11.17 -10.22 7.61
C ASP A 163 -11.83 -9.15 8.50
N GLU A 164 -11.23 -8.85 9.66
CA GLU A 164 -11.70 -7.78 10.54
C GLU A 164 -11.55 -6.40 9.88
N VAL A 165 -10.42 -6.14 9.23
CA VAL A 165 -10.20 -4.91 8.44
C VAL A 165 -11.26 -4.78 7.35
N ALA A 166 -11.59 -5.85 6.63
CA ALA A 166 -12.63 -5.83 5.61
C ALA A 166 -14.01 -5.50 6.21
N GLY A 167 -14.36 -6.08 7.36
CA GLY A 167 -15.60 -5.78 8.07
C GLY A 167 -15.69 -4.31 8.52
N ILE A 168 -14.57 -3.72 8.95
CA ILE A 168 -14.51 -2.31 9.34
C ILE A 168 -14.65 -1.40 8.11
N LEU A 169 -13.95 -1.71 7.02
CA LEU A 169 -14.06 -0.98 5.74
C LEU A 169 -15.49 -0.98 5.23
N LEU A 170 -16.13 -2.14 5.12
CA LEU A 170 -17.50 -2.26 4.61
C LEU A 170 -18.51 -1.52 5.49
N GLY A 171 -18.34 -1.56 6.82
CA GLY A 171 -19.19 -0.80 7.73
C GLY A 171 -19.04 0.71 7.54
N ALA A 172 -17.81 1.21 7.40
CA ALA A 172 -17.52 2.64 7.26
C ALA A 172 -17.88 3.19 5.86
N LEU A 173 -17.79 2.35 4.82
CA LEU A 173 -18.16 2.69 3.45
C LEU A 173 -19.66 2.56 3.19
N ASN A 174 -20.46 2.11 4.17
CA ASN A 174 -21.91 2.11 4.04
C ASN A 174 -22.43 3.56 3.83
N PRO A 175 -23.19 3.84 2.75
CA PRO A 175 -23.71 5.19 2.47
C PRO A 175 -24.59 5.78 3.57
N HIS A 176 -25.19 4.92 4.40
CA HIS A 176 -26.10 5.26 5.49
C HIS A 176 -25.48 5.02 6.87
N VAL A 177 -24.15 4.94 6.96
CA VAL A 177 -23.44 4.75 8.24
C VAL A 177 -23.80 5.86 9.24
N SER A 178 -24.15 5.48 10.47
CA SER A 178 -24.47 6.42 11.54
C SER A 178 -23.21 6.82 12.32
N ALA A 179 -23.27 7.95 13.04
CA ALA A 179 -22.18 8.37 13.92
C ALA A 179 -21.86 7.32 15.02
N ASP A 180 -22.90 6.67 15.57
CA ASP A 180 -22.74 5.59 16.56
C ASP A 180 -22.02 4.38 15.96
N GLU A 181 -22.31 4.06 14.69
CA GLU A 181 -21.63 3.00 13.95
C GLU A 181 -20.16 3.33 13.74
N ILE A 182 -19.84 4.55 13.28
CA ILE A 182 -18.45 5.03 13.14
C ILE A 182 -17.69 4.91 14.47
N ALA A 183 -18.30 5.32 15.59
CA ALA A 183 -17.69 5.19 16.90
C ALA A 183 -17.45 3.72 17.31
N ARG A 184 -18.34 2.80 16.92
CA ARG A 184 -18.17 1.36 17.16
C ARG A 184 -17.03 0.78 16.31
N LEU A 185 -16.98 1.14 15.02
CA LEU A 185 -15.94 0.70 14.10
C LEU A 185 -14.56 1.21 14.52
N ARG A 186 -14.46 2.45 15.00
CA ARG A 186 -13.25 2.97 15.63
C ARG A 186 -12.74 2.08 16.77
N ARG A 187 -13.61 1.70 17.70
CA ARG A 187 -13.22 0.83 18.83
C ARG A 187 -12.71 -0.53 18.33
N ARG A 188 -13.35 -1.12 17.32
CA ARG A 188 -12.87 -2.36 16.68
C ARG A 188 -11.48 -2.20 16.09
N THR A 189 -11.21 -1.09 15.40
CA THR A 189 -9.86 -0.76 14.91
C THR A 189 -8.87 -0.66 16.08
N GLU A 190 -9.20 0.06 17.15
CA GLU A 190 -8.33 0.24 18.32
C GLU A 190 -8.03 -1.11 19.02
N GLU A 191 -9.04 -1.96 19.18
CA GLU A 191 -8.90 -3.33 19.71
C GLU A 191 -8.01 -4.20 18.83
N LEU A 192 -8.20 -4.15 17.51
CA LEU A 192 -7.34 -4.86 16.55
C LEU A 192 -5.89 -4.39 16.67
N LEU A 193 -5.66 -3.08 16.76
CA LEU A 193 -4.33 -2.50 16.85
C LEU A 193 -3.63 -2.80 18.18
N ALA A 194 -4.37 -2.97 19.28
CA ALA A 194 -3.81 -3.29 20.59
C ALA A 194 -3.06 -4.63 20.61
N GLY A 195 -3.46 -5.58 19.76
CA GLY A 195 -2.77 -6.87 19.60
C GLY A 195 -1.43 -6.78 18.87
N PHE A 196 -1.14 -5.66 18.20
CA PHE A 196 0.05 -5.50 17.36
C PHE A 196 0.78 -4.19 17.65
N PRO A 197 1.41 -3.99 18.81
CA PRO A 197 2.10 -2.74 19.12
C PRO A 197 3.28 -2.47 18.16
N LEU A 198 3.41 -1.23 17.69
CA LEU A 198 4.57 -0.81 16.91
C LEU A 198 5.73 -0.45 17.83
N TYR A 199 6.91 -1.03 17.58
CA TYR A 199 8.13 -0.77 18.33
C TYR A 199 7.99 -0.94 19.85
N PRO A 200 7.59 -2.11 20.37
CA PRO A 200 7.40 -2.31 21.81
C PRO A 200 8.68 -2.13 22.65
N TYR A 201 9.83 -2.05 21.98
CA TYR A 201 11.15 -1.90 22.56
C TYR A 201 11.72 -0.47 22.45
N LEU A 202 10.99 0.46 21.83
CA LEU A 202 11.28 1.90 21.85
C LEU A 202 10.40 2.59 22.89
#